data_AF-A0A942Q442-F1
#
_entry.id   AF-A0A942Q442-F1
#
_cell.length_a   1.000
_cell.length_b   1.000
_cell.length_c   1.000
_cell.angle_alpha   90.00
_cell.angle_beta   90.00
_cell.angle_gamma   90.00
#
_symmetry.space_group_name_H-M   'P 1'
#
loop_
_entity.id
_entity.type
_entity.pdbx_description
1 polymer ?
#
loop_
_entity_poly.entity_id
_entity_poly.type
_entity_poly.pdbx_seq_one_letter_code
_entity_poly.pdbx_strand_id
1 'polypeptide(L)'
;MISTNFINDVSTYTSGKIAKVVINDTYEINNFKVKEAFNNTVSLQYIIESKFVETVTKIDLKDNQNKLISTNAVNIPIASDTLLLQNVSVREAK
;
A
#
# COMPACT_ATOMS: atom_id res chain seq x y z
N MET A 1 11.07 4.76 -22.54
CA MET A 1 11.24 5.90 -21.62
C MET A 1 10.08 6.85 -21.81
N ILE A 2 9.11 6.76 -20.91
CA ILE A 2 7.91 7.60 -20.91
C ILE A 2 8.14 8.92 -20.16
N SER A 3 7.34 9.95 -20.43
CA SER A 3 7.50 11.27 -19.79
C SER A 3 7.23 11.21 -18.28
N THR A 4 7.98 11.98 -17.48
CA THR A 4 7.81 12.06 -16.02
C THR A 4 6.39 12.49 -15.61
N ASN A 5 5.79 13.40 -16.38
CA ASN A 5 4.40 13.84 -16.15
C ASN A 5 3.43 12.67 -16.26
N PHE A 6 3.60 11.82 -17.27
CA PHE A 6 2.76 10.64 -17.43
C PHE A 6 2.95 9.63 -16.30
N ILE A 7 4.17 9.43 -15.80
CA ILE A 7 4.39 8.54 -14.64
C ILE A 7 3.70 9.12 -13.39
N ASN A 8 3.76 10.43 -13.18
CA ASN A 8 3.04 11.10 -12.09
C ASN A 8 1.52 10.94 -12.21
N ASP A 9 0.96 11.06 -13.41
CA ASP A 9 -0.47 10.83 -13.66
C ASP A 9 -0.86 9.39 -13.33
N VAL A 10 -0.03 8.41 -13.72
CA VAL A 10 -0.24 7.00 -13.38
C VAL A 10 -0.12 6.76 -11.87
N SER A 11 0.78 7.44 -11.16
CA SER A 11 0.85 7.38 -9.69
C SER A 11 -0.39 7.94 -9.02
N THR A 12 -0.89 9.08 -9.50
CA THR A 12 -2.14 9.69 -9.01
C THR A 12 -3.33 8.77 -9.25
N TYR A 13 -3.44 8.21 -10.46
CA TYR A 13 -4.47 7.23 -10.80
C TYR A 13 -4.38 5.98 -9.92
N THR A 14 -3.17 5.44 -9.73
CA THR A 14 -2.94 4.24 -8.89
C THR A 14 -3.30 4.51 -7.44
N SER A 15 -2.93 5.68 -6.90
CA SER A 15 -3.40 6.12 -5.57
C SER A 15 -4.93 6.12 -5.51
N GLY A 16 -5.61 6.72 -6.49
CA GLY A 16 -7.07 6.70 -6.56
C GLY A 16 -7.69 5.29 -6.57
N LYS A 17 -6.99 4.30 -7.13
CA LYS A 17 -7.45 2.90 -7.19
C LYS A 17 -7.23 2.11 -5.91
N ILE A 18 -6.25 2.46 -5.06
CA ILE A 18 -5.98 1.74 -3.82
C ILE A 18 -7.12 1.97 -2.83
N ALA A 19 -7.91 0.94 -2.56
CA ALA A 19 -9.06 1.00 -1.67
C ALA A 19 -8.72 0.55 -0.25
N LYS A 20 -7.87 -0.47 -0.16
CA LYS A 20 -7.55 -1.13 1.10
C LYS A 20 -6.21 -1.85 1.07
N VAL A 21 -5.65 -2.03 2.26
CA VAL A 21 -4.49 -2.87 2.52
C VAL A 21 -4.96 -4.15 3.17
N VAL A 22 -4.54 -5.30 2.66
CA VAL A 22 -4.82 -6.61 3.24
C VAL A 22 -3.52 -7.19 3.79
N ILE A 23 -3.52 -7.52 5.06
CA ILE A 23 -2.39 -8.11 5.78
C ILE A 23 -2.64 -9.60 5.94
N ASN A 24 -1.65 -10.42 5.58
CA ASN A 24 -1.66 -11.89 5.68
C ASN A 24 -2.92 -12.56 5.11
N ASP A 25 -3.54 -11.94 4.11
CA ASP A 25 -4.82 -12.37 3.52
C ASP A 25 -6.03 -12.41 4.49
N THR A 26 -5.88 -11.92 5.72
CA THR A 26 -6.91 -12.03 6.78
C THR A 26 -7.41 -10.68 7.31
N TYR A 27 -6.52 -9.69 7.45
CA TYR A 27 -6.86 -8.41 8.07
C TYR A 27 -6.91 -7.28 7.05
N GLU A 28 -8.05 -6.61 6.94
CA GLU A 28 -8.26 -5.53 5.97
C GLU A 28 -8.25 -4.16 6.65
N ILE A 29 -7.42 -3.25 6.13
CA ILE A 29 -7.34 -1.86 6.54
C ILE A 29 -7.89 -0.98 5.42
N ASN A 30 -9.05 -0.40 5.67
CA ASN A 30 -9.71 0.55 4.77
C ASN A 30 -9.44 2.01 5.19
N ASN A 31 -8.88 2.23 6.39
CA ASN A 31 -8.65 3.54 6.94
C ASN A 31 -7.17 3.94 6.82
N PHE A 32 -6.89 4.91 5.94
CA PHE A 32 -5.57 5.46 5.74
C PHE A 32 -5.43 6.78 6.48
N LYS A 33 -4.34 6.94 7.25
CA LYS A 33 -3.98 8.24 7.83
C LYS A 33 -3.42 9.20 6.79
N VAL A 34 -2.61 8.68 5.87
CA VAL A 34 -2.04 9.42 4.73
C VAL A 34 -2.17 8.56 3.50
N LYS A 35 -2.61 9.18 2.41
CA LYS A 35 -2.73 8.56 1.09
C LYS A 35 -2.49 9.63 0.03
N GLU A 36 -1.25 9.74 -0.41
CA GLU A 36 -0.81 10.79 -1.32
C GLU A 36 0.04 10.22 -2.44
N ALA A 37 -0.09 10.78 -3.65
CA ALA A 37 0.78 10.48 -4.77
C ALA A 37 1.64 11.72 -5.05
N PHE A 38 2.95 11.57 -4.96
CA PHE A 38 3.89 12.63 -5.25
C PHE A 38 5.17 12.05 -5.85
N ASN A 39 5.67 12.68 -6.92
CA ASN A 39 6.95 12.35 -7.55
C ASN A 39 7.10 10.85 -7.85
N ASN A 40 6.15 10.30 -8.61
CA ASN A 40 6.07 8.91 -9.03
C ASN A 40 5.89 7.90 -7.88
N THR A 41 5.59 8.35 -6.67
CA THR A 41 5.49 7.51 -5.47
C THR A 41 4.14 7.71 -4.80
N VAL A 42 3.47 6.60 -4.45
CA VAL A 42 2.26 6.62 -3.62
C VAL A 42 2.65 6.27 -2.20
N SER A 43 2.48 7.23 -1.29
CA SER A 43 2.74 7.07 0.13
C SER A 43 1.45 6.71 0.85
N LEU A 44 1.46 5.57 1.54
CA LEU A 44 0.34 5.05 2.32
C LEU A 44 0.77 4.96 3.77
N GLN A 45 -0.02 5.54 4.67
CA GLN A 45 0.22 5.42 6.11
C GLN A 45 -1.01 4.86 6.80
N TYR A 46 -0.80 3.81 7.59
CA TYR A 46 -1.88 3.10 8.28
C TYR A 46 -1.37 2.48 9.59
N ILE A 47 -2.31 2.13 10.47
CA ILE A 47 -2.01 1.48 11.75
C ILE A 47 -2.35 0.00 11.65
N ILE A 48 -1.44 -0.83 12.13
CA ILE A 48 -1.66 -2.26 12.37
C ILE A 48 -1.86 -2.43 13.87
N GLU A 49 -3.04 -2.89 14.26
CA GLU A 49 -3.36 -3.13 15.66
C GLU A 49 -2.81 -4.51 16.07
N SER A 50 -2.02 -4.57 17.15
CA SER A 50 -1.31 -5.80 17.52
C SER A 50 -2.25 -6.94 17.93
N LYS A 51 -3.47 -6.62 18.37
CA LYS A 51 -4.51 -7.60 18.72
C LYS A 51 -4.99 -8.44 17.53
N PHE A 52 -4.77 -8.00 16.29
CA PHE A 52 -5.27 -8.68 15.10
C PHE A 52 -4.17 -9.43 14.34
N VAL A 53 -2.92 -8.96 14.43
CA VAL A 53 -1.79 -9.56 13.71
C VAL A 53 -0.52 -9.44 14.55
N GLU A 54 0.05 -10.58 14.96
CA GLU A 54 1.32 -10.64 15.69
C GLU A 54 2.55 -10.56 14.78
N THR A 55 2.43 -11.03 13.54
CA THR A 55 3.53 -10.99 12.55
C THR A 55 2.95 -10.73 11.18
N VAL A 56 3.42 -9.68 10.52
CA VAL A 56 3.06 -9.31 9.15
C VAL A 56 4.03 -10.00 8.21
N THR A 57 3.56 -10.99 7.45
CA THR A 57 4.34 -11.70 6.45
C THR A 57 4.03 -11.23 5.01
N LYS A 58 2.84 -10.65 4.81
CA LYS A 58 2.36 -10.25 3.50
C LYS A 58 1.49 -9.01 3.61
N ILE A 59 1.71 -8.06 2.71
CA ILE A 59 0.93 -6.84 2.55
C ILE A 59 0.48 -6.74 1.10
N ASP A 60 -0.83 -6.83 0.90
CA ASP A 60 -1.48 -6.71 -0.41
C ASP A 60 -2.24 -5.39 -0.50
N LEU A 61 -2.08 -4.68 -1.61
CA LEU A 61 -2.89 -3.52 -1.95
C LEU A 61 -4.00 -3.96 -2.88
N LYS A 62 -5.25 -3.67 -2.54
CA LYS A 62 -6.43 -4.02 -3.35
C LYS A 62 -7.27 -2.80 -3.71
N ASP A 63 -7.97 -2.89 -4.84
CA ASP A 63 -8.97 -1.90 -5.26
C ASP A 63 -10.36 -2.17 -4.66
N ASN A 64 -11.34 -1.30 -4.98
CA ASN A 64 -12.73 -1.42 -4.50
C ASN A 64 -13.42 -2.72 -5.00
N GLN A 65 -12.88 -3.38 -6.01
CA GLN A 65 -13.38 -4.63 -6.58
C GLN A 65 -12.60 -5.86 -6.06
N ASN A 66 -11.81 -5.69 -4.99
CA ASN A 66 -10.91 -6.71 -4.43
C ASN A 66 -9.81 -7.18 -5.41
N LYS A 67 -9.52 -6.43 -6.46
CA LYS A 67 -8.45 -6.77 -7.40
C LYS A 67 -7.10 -6.39 -6.80
N LEU A 68 -6.14 -7.31 -6.90
CA LEU A 68 -4.76 -7.09 -6.46
C LEU A 68 -4.08 -6.02 -7.33
N ILE A 69 -3.54 -4.99 -6.67
CA ILE A 69 -2.73 -3.93 -7.29
C ILE A 69 -1.25 -4.25 -7.10
N SER A 70 -0.87 -4.65 -5.88
CA SER A 70 0.52 -4.96 -5.53
C SER A 70 0.56 -5.92 -4.36
N THR A 71 1.58 -6.78 -4.34
CA THR A 71 1.91 -7.68 -3.23
C THR A 71 3.31 -7.36 -2.75
N ASN A 72 3.47 -7.30 -1.44
CA ASN A 72 4.77 -7.18 -0.80
C ASN A 72 4.93 -8.27 0.28
N ALA A 73 5.94 -9.12 0.11
CA ALA A 73 6.32 -10.11 1.11
C ALA A 73 7.29 -9.46 2.10
N VAL A 74 6.90 -9.44 3.37
CA VAL A 74 7.67 -8.81 4.47
C VAL A 74 7.78 -9.79 5.63
N ASN A 75 8.51 -9.44 6.68
CA ASN A 75 8.52 -10.22 7.92
C ASN A 75 8.70 -9.27 9.10
N ILE A 76 7.58 -8.76 9.62
CA ILE A 76 7.57 -7.71 10.63
C ILE A 76 6.81 -8.22 11.86
N PRO A 77 7.48 -8.51 12.98
CA PRO A 77 6.81 -8.82 14.24
C PRO A 77 6.18 -7.54 14.82
N ILE A 78 4.94 -7.63 15.29
CA ILE A 78 4.13 -6.53 15.82
C ILE A 78 3.85 -6.81 17.29
N ALA A 79 4.59 -6.16 18.19
CA ALA A 79 4.42 -6.32 19.64
C ALA A 79 3.38 -5.33 20.22
N SER A 80 3.15 -4.20 19.56
CA SER A 80 2.19 -3.18 19.93
C SER A 80 1.64 -2.50 18.68
N ASP A 81 0.58 -1.70 18.83
CA ASP A 81 -0.01 -0.94 17.72
C ASP A 81 1.09 -0.17 16.97
N THR A 82 1.22 -0.47 15.68
CA THR A 82 2.36 -0.02 14.87
C THR A 82 1.86 0.82 13.70
N LEU A 83 2.43 2.03 13.57
CA LEU A 83 2.20 2.92 12.45
C LEU A 83 3.18 2.56 11.31
N LEU A 84 2.66 2.12 10.17
CA LEU A 84 3.46 1.71 9.03
C LEU A 84 3.34 2.74 7.90
N LEU A 85 4.49 3.16 7.35
CA LEU A 85 4.58 3.95 6.13
C LEU A 85 5.05 3.05 4.98
N GLN A 86 4.20 2.89 3.97
CA GLN A 86 4.48 2.12 2.78
C GLN A 86 4.58 3.07 1.57
N ASN A 87 5.72 3.03 0.88
CA ASN A 87 5.94 3.79 -0.33
C ASN A 87 5.88 2.86 -1.55
N VAL A 88 4.99 3.15 -2.49
CA VAL A 88 4.82 2.40 -3.73
C VAL A 88 5.33 3.26 -4.88
N SER A 89 6.50 2.93 -5.42
CA SER A 89 7.07 3.64 -6.57
C SER A 89 6.53 3.09 -7.88
N VAL A 90 6.01 3.96 -8.73
CA VAL A 90 5.58 3.65 -10.10
C VAL A 90 6.76 3.85 -11.04
N ARG A 91 7.04 2.83 -11.86
CA ARG A 91 8.15 2.84 -12.82
C ARG A 91 7.72 2.13 -14.10
N GLU A 92 8.35 2.48 -15.21
CA GLU A 92 8.22 1.77 -16.48
C GLU A 92 8.82 0.36 -16.32
N ALA A 93 8.09 -0.67 -16.74
CA ALA A 93 8.61 -2.04 -16.79
C ALA A 93 9.59 -2.16 -17.96
N LYS A 94 10.76 -2.77 -17.70
CA LYS A 94 11.81 -2.99 -18.70
C LYS A 94 11.62 -4.33 -19.40
#